data_AF-A0A851TQZ3-F1
#
_entry.id   AF-A0A851TQZ3-F1
#
_cell.length_a   1.000
_cell.length_b   1.000
_cell.length_c   1.000
_cell.angle_alpha   90.00
_cell.angle_beta   90.00
_cell.angle_gamma   90.00
#
_symmetry.space_group_name_H-M   'P 1'
#
loop_
_entity.id
_entity.type
_entity.pdbx_description
1 polymer ?
#
loop_
_entity_poly.entity_id
_entity_poly.type
_entity_poly.pdbx_seq_one_letter_code
_entity_poly.pdbx_strand_id
1 'polypeptide(L)'
;QIPLVIFKREKEVARRLEFSGLYITEQPPDDDVKGQWDRLVLNAQSFPSNYWDKFVKRKVLEKYGDIYGRERIAELLGMELASLEIGAQGERKPPPDNSLLTWWGPGGLGSPRGASWGCGMRPHPRCPPRITSIDIRYQIWKFGVIFTDNSFLYLTWYMAMSLLGHYNNFFFASHLVDIAMGVKTLRTILSSVTHNGKQVSGG
;
A
#
# COMPACT_ATOMS: atom_id res chain seq x y z
N GLN A 1 -12.55 7.74 -1.73
CA GLN A 1 -12.43 6.71 -2.80
C GLN A 1 -11.06 6.03 -2.82
N ILE A 2 -9.96 6.78 -2.76
CA ILE A 2 -8.57 6.27 -2.81
C ILE A 2 -8.27 5.13 -1.80
N PRO A 3 -8.70 5.20 -0.51
CA PRO A 3 -8.45 4.11 0.43
C PRO A 3 -9.11 2.79 0.02
N LEU A 4 -10.25 2.85 -0.68
CA LEU A 4 -10.98 1.68 -1.15
C LEU A 4 -10.33 1.04 -2.39
N VAL A 5 -9.75 1.85 -3.29
CA VAL A 5 -9.03 1.36 -4.47
C VAL A 5 -7.80 0.55 -4.04
N ILE A 6 -7.04 1.10 -3.09
CA ILE A 6 -5.87 0.43 -2.51
C ILE A 6 -6.32 -0.87 -1.81
N PHE A 7 -7.36 -0.83 -0.99
CA PHE A 7 -7.91 -2.02 -0.33
C PHE A 7 -8.33 -3.11 -1.33
N LYS A 8 -9.05 -2.75 -2.40
CA LYS A 8 -9.48 -3.69 -3.44
C LYS A 8 -8.28 -4.36 -4.12
N ARG A 9 -7.26 -3.58 -4.46
CA ARG A 9 -6.04 -4.09 -5.10
C ARG A 9 -5.24 -4.99 -4.15
N GLU A 10 -5.05 -4.56 -2.91
CA GLU A 10 -4.32 -5.33 -1.89
C GLU A 10 -5.01 -6.68 -1.60
N LYS A 11 -6.35 -6.67 -1.51
CA LYS A 11 -7.17 -7.87 -1.40
C LYS A 11 -7.02 -8.82 -2.59
N GLU A 12 -6.98 -8.28 -3.81
CA GLU A 12 -6.80 -9.07 -5.04
C GLU A 12 -5.43 -9.75 -5.05
N VAL A 13 -4.36 -9.01 -4.75
CA VAL A 13 -2.99 -9.54 -4.67
C VAL A 13 -2.89 -10.64 -3.62
N ALA A 14 -3.41 -10.40 -2.41
CA ALA A 14 -3.42 -11.38 -1.33
C ALA A 14 -4.12 -12.69 -1.72
N ARG A 15 -5.29 -12.60 -2.37
CA ARG A 15 -6.02 -13.78 -2.82
C ARG A 15 -5.32 -14.53 -3.95
N ARG A 16 -4.77 -13.83 -4.95
CA ARG A 16 -4.03 -14.46 -6.05
C ARG A 16 -2.78 -15.20 -5.53
N LEU A 17 -2.12 -14.64 -4.54
CA LEU A 17 -0.96 -15.26 -3.89
C LEU A 17 -1.35 -16.52 -3.09
N GLU A 18 -2.40 -16.44 -2.26
CA GLU A 18 -2.85 -17.55 -1.40
C GLU A 18 -3.50 -18.71 -2.18
N PHE A 19 -4.37 -18.40 -3.13
CA PHE A 19 -5.19 -19.40 -3.82
C PHE A 19 -4.58 -19.86 -5.15
N SER A 20 -4.11 -18.91 -5.96
CA SER A 20 -3.65 -19.23 -7.33
C SER A 20 -2.17 -19.60 -7.39
N GLY A 21 -1.37 -19.32 -6.35
CA GLY A 21 0.08 -19.49 -6.42
C GLY A 21 0.73 -18.61 -7.50
N LEU A 22 0.00 -17.60 -7.99
CA LEU A 22 0.52 -16.61 -8.95
C LEU A 22 1.74 -15.96 -8.31
N TYR A 23 2.82 -15.79 -9.06
CA TYR A 23 4.17 -15.39 -8.61
C TYR A 23 5.04 -16.47 -7.97
N ILE A 24 4.49 -17.65 -7.62
CA ILE A 24 5.24 -18.80 -7.07
C ILE A 24 5.45 -19.87 -8.14
N THR A 25 4.37 -20.28 -8.80
CA THR A 25 4.35 -21.36 -9.82
C THR A 25 4.20 -20.82 -11.23
N GLU A 26 3.41 -19.76 -11.39
CA GLU A 26 3.15 -19.11 -12.67
C GLU A 26 3.71 -17.69 -12.65
N GLN A 27 4.54 -17.38 -13.63
CA GLN A 27 5.03 -16.04 -13.89
C GLN A 27 3.93 -15.26 -14.62
N PRO A 28 3.56 -14.04 -14.17
CA PRO A 28 2.63 -13.23 -14.94
C PRO A 28 3.17 -13.06 -16.37
N PRO A 29 2.31 -13.16 -17.41
CA PRO A 29 2.73 -12.89 -18.77
C PRO A 29 3.35 -11.49 -18.86
N ASP A 30 4.37 -11.31 -19.70
CA ASP A 30 5.13 -10.05 -19.77
C ASP A 30 4.25 -8.85 -20.19
N ASP A 31 3.14 -9.12 -20.86
CA ASP A 31 2.13 -8.11 -21.24
C ASP A 31 1.29 -7.60 -20.04
N ASP A 32 1.28 -8.30 -18.90
CA ASP A 32 0.58 -7.88 -17.68
C ASP A 32 1.45 -6.99 -16.79
N VAL A 33 1.60 -5.73 -17.21
CA VAL A 33 2.32 -4.67 -16.46
C VAL A 33 1.79 -4.52 -15.03
N LYS A 34 0.49 -4.74 -14.84
CA LYS A 34 -0.17 -4.62 -13.53
C LYS A 34 0.30 -5.72 -12.58
N GLY A 35 0.41 -6.95 -13.09
CA GLY A 35 0.96 -8.09 -12.36
C GLY A 35 2.45 -7.94 -12.07
N GLN A 36 3.24 -7.45 -13.03
CA GLN A 36 4.66 -7.16 -12.81
C GLN A 36 4.85 -6.10 -11.70
N TRP A 37 4.01 -5.07 -11.66
CA TRP A 37 4.06 -4.05 -10.61
C TRP A 37 3.75 -4.60 -9.22
N ASP A 38 2.85 -5.59 -9.12
CA ASP A 38 2.53 -6.22 -7.83
C ASP A 38 3.72 -7.00 -7.24
N ARG A 39 4.69 -7.45 -8.04
CA ARG A 39 5.91 -8.08 -7.49
C ARG A 39 6.65 -7.16 -6.52
N LEU A 40 6.60 -5.85 -6.75
CA LEU A 40 7.23 -4.85 -5.87
C LEU A 40 6.63 -4.89 -4.45
N VAL A 41 5.31 -5.09 -4.34
CA VAL A 41 4.62 -5.09 -3.05
C VAL A 41 4.77 -6.40 -2.28
N LEU A 42 5.03 -7.51 -2.97
CA LEU A 42 5.21 -8.83 -2.33
C LEU A 42 6.44 -8.85 -1.42
N ASN A 43 7.54 -8.25 -1.86
CA ASN A 43 8.78 -8.12 -1.09
C ASN A 43 8.68 -7.05 0.03
N ALA A 44 7.67 -6.19 -0.01
CA ALA A 44 7.49 -5.13 0.97
C ALA A 44 7.13 -5.70 2.35
N GLN A 45 7.91 -5.38 3.40
CA GLN A 45 7.68 -5.83 4.78
C GLN A 45 6.33 -5.36 5.33
N SER A 46 5.84 -4.21 4.87
CA SER A 46 4.56 -3.63 5.29
C SER A 46 3.35 -4.29 4.65
N PHE A 47 3.53 -5.17 3.65
CA PHE A 47 2.42 -5.88 3.02
C PHE A 47 1.98 -7.08 3.88
N PRO A 48 0.67 -7.26 4.14
CA PRO A 48 -0.43 -6.36 3.80
C PRO A 48 -0.71 -5.30 4.90
N SER A 49 -0.81 -4.01 4.55
CA SER A 49 -1.05 -2.90 5.50
C SER A 49 -2.51 -2.44 5.57
N ASN A 50 -3.28 -2.44 4.48
CA ASN A 50 -4.69 -2.03 4.48
C ASN A 50 -5.67 -3.19 4.41
N TYR A 51 -5.22 -4.39 4.02
CA TYR A 51 -6.07 -5.57 4.04
C TYR A 51 -6.30 -6.10 5.47
N TRP A 52 -7.43 -6.75 5.72
CA TRP A 52 -7.80 -7.21 7.07
C TRP A 52 -6.97 -8.43 7.52
N ASP A 53 -6.64 -9.34 6.60
CA ASP A 53 -5.84 -10.52 6.92
C ASP A 53 -4.34 -10.19 6.84
N LYS A 54 -3.70 -10.08 7.99
CA LYS A 54 -2.26 -9.78 8.14
C LYS A 54 -1.37 -11.01 8.03
N PHE A 55 -1.94 -12.21 8.05
CA PHE A 55 -1.19 -13.46 8.13
C PHE A 55 -1.04 -14.13 6.76
N VAL A 56 -1.41 -13.47 5.66
CA VAL A 56 -1.37 -14.05 4.31
C VAL A 56 0.02 -14.58 3.94
N LYS A 57 1.10 -13.85 4.27
CA LYS A 57 2.48 -14.29 3.96
C LYS A 57 2.85 -15.58 4.71
N ARG A 58 2.39 -15.72 5.96
CA ARG A 58 2.61 -16.91 6.77
C ARG A 58 1.87 -18.12 6.20
N LYS A 59 0.60 -17.93 5.82
CA LYS A 59 -0.22 -18.97 5.17
C LYS A 59 0.38 -19.45 3.85
N VAL A 60 0.90 -18.52 3.04
CA VAL A 60 1.55 -18.85 1.76
C VAL A 60 2.83 -19.65 1.98
N LEU A 61 3.64 -19.28 2.98
CA LEU A 61 4.84 -20.03 3.35
C LEU A 61 4.51 -21.43 3.86
N GLU A 62 3.44 -21.58 4.64
CA GLU A 62 2.98 -22.88 5.15
C GLU A 62 2.48 -23.79 4.02
N LYS A 63 1.80 -23.24 3.01
CA LYS A 63 1.23 -24.00 1.89
C LYS A 63 2.22 -24.38 0.78
N TYR A 64 3.19 -23.52 0.49
CA TYR A 64 4.11 -23.69 -0.64
C TYR A 64 5.57 -23.91 -0.22
N GLY A 65 5.90 -23.72 1.06
CA GLY A 65 7.27 -23.79 1.55
C GLY A 65 7.83 -25.20 1.65
N ASP A 66 6.99 -26.21 1.80
CA ASP A 66 7.36 -27.62 1.76
C ASP A 66 7.67 -28.10 0.33
N ILE A 67 6.88 -27.65 -0.66
CA ILE A 67 7.02 -28.07 -2.06
C ILE A 67 8.16 -27.33 -2.79
N TYR A 68 8.30 -26.02 -2.57
CA TYR A 68 9.24 -25.16 -3.34
C TYR A 68 10.44 -24.67 -2.52
N GLY A 69 10.52 -25.03 -1.24
CA GLY A 69 11.57 -24.60 -0.31
C GLY A 69 11.21 -23.32 0.44
N ARG A 70 11.18 -23.41 1.78
CA ARG A 70 10.80 -22.31 2.68
C ARG A 70 11.65 -21.05 2.51
N GLU A 71 12.95 -21.20 2.27
CA GLU A 71 13.87 -20.07 2.12
C GLU A 71 13.57 -19.25 0.86
N ARG A 72 13.35 -19.93 -0.27
CA ARG A 72 12.99 -19.28 -1.54
C ARG A 72 11.69 -18.50 -1.45
N ILE A 73 10.68 -19.07 -0.78
CA ILE A 73 9.38 -18.41 -0.58
C ILE A 73 9.49 -17.25 0.41
N ALA A 74 10.29 -17.38 1.46
CA ALA A 74 10.55 -16.31 2.42
C ALA A 74 11.26 -15.11 1.75
N GLU A 75 12.28 -15.37 0.93
CA GLU A 75 12.99 -14.34 0.17
C GLU A 75 12.06 -13.61 -0.82
N LEU A 76 11.24 -14.37 -1.56
CA LEU A 76 10.25 -13.82 -2.50
C LEU A 76 9.26 -12.88 -1.79
N LEU A 77 8.82 -13.25 -0.58
CA LEU A 77 7.87 -12.48 0.23
C LEU A 77 8.54 -11.41 1.09
N GLY A 78 9.86 -11.24 1.00
CA GLY A 78 10.62 -10.31 1.84
C GLY A 78 10.49 -10.58 3.34
N MET A 79 10.25 -11.85 3.71
CA MET A 79 10.25 -12.30 5.10
C MET A 79 11.66 -12.70 5.50
N GLU A 80 12.22 -12.02 6.50
CA GLU A 80 13.48 -12.44 7.08
C GLU A 80 13.20 -13.65 7.99
N LEU A 81 13.76 -14.83 7.64
CA LEU A 81 13.60 -16.07 8.40
C LEU A 81 13.94 -15.91 9.90
N ALA A 82 14.88 -15.01 10.22
CA ALA A 82 15.28 -14.68 11.59
C ALA A 82 14.15 -14.06 12.43
N SER A 83 13.21 -13.32 11.83
CA SER A 83 12.04 -12.78 12.54
C SER A 83 10.96 -13.82 12.83
N LEU A 84 10.91 -14.94 12.07
CA LEU A 84 9.92 -16.00 12.27
C LEU A 84 10.25 -16.89 13.47
N GLU A 85 11.52 -16.99 13.85
CA GLU A 85 11.95 -17.73 15.05
C GLU A 85 11.63 -16.96 16.35
N ILE A 86 11.67 -15.63 16.30
CA ILE A 86 11.28 -14.75 17.41
C ILE A 86 9.74 -14.68 17.55
N GLY A 87 9.01 -14.73 16.43
CA GLY A 87 7.54 -14.68 16.41
C GLY A 87 6.81 -15.98 16.80
N ALA A 88 7.54 -17.06 17.09
CA ALA A 88 6.97 -18.27 17.68
C ALA A 88 6.61 -18.08 19.17
N GLN A 89 7.12 -17.02 19.81
CA GLN A 89 6.58 -16.54 21.08
C GLN A 89 5.61 -15.37 20.81
N GLY A 90 4.33 -15.60 21.13
CA GLY A 90 3.28 -14.61 20.98
C GLY A 90 3.55 -13.36 21.82
N GLU A 91 4.02 -12.28 21.19
CA GLU A 91 4.07 -10.97 21.84
C GLU A 91 2.74 -10.24 21.66
N ARG A 92 2.00 -10.11 22.77
CA ARG A 92 0.92 -9.14 22.94
C ARG A 92 1.49 -7.75 22.66
N LYS A 93 1.05 -7.13 21.56
CA LYS A 93 1.27 -5.70 21.29
C LYS A 93 0.70 -4.86 22.45
N PRO A 94 1.49 -4.13 23.23
CA PRO A 94 0.94 -3.24 24.26
C PRO A 94 0.16 -2.09 23.59
N PRO A 95 -0.86 -1.53 24.27
CA PRO A 95 -1.64 -0.41 23.74
C PRO A 95 -0.71 0.79 23.48
N PRO A 96 -0.98 1.62 22.46
CA PRO A 96 -0.18 2.81 22.19
C PRO A 96 -0.23 3.73 23.40
N ASP A 97 0.93 3.98 24.01
CA ASP A 97 1.05 4.87 25.13
C ASP A 97 0.96 6.32 24.63
N ASN A 98 -0.10 7.01 25.04
CA ASN A 98 -0.25 8.45 24.88
C ASN A 98 0.66 9.25 25.85
N SER A 99 1.87 8.74 26.10
CA SER A 99 2.84 9.19 27.10
C SER A 99 3.60 10.48 26.71
N LEU A 100 3.04 11.24 25.76
CA LEU A 100 3.49 12.59 25.43
C LEU A 100 2.86 13.65 26.35
N LEU A 101 1.73 13.35 26.99
CA LEU A 101 0.97 14.31 27.79
C LEU A 101 1.34 14.31 29.29
N THR A 102 2.03 13.27 29.78
CA THR A 102 2.33 13.10 31.22
C THR A 102 3.62 13.81 31.66
N TRP A 103 4.56 14.06 30.75
CA TRP A 103 5.85 14.70 31.09
C TRP A 103 5.85 16.23 31.04
N TRP A 104 4.86 16.85 30.39
CA TRP A 104 4.78 18.32 30.21
C TRP A 104 3.66 18.98 31.02
N GLY A 105 3.00 18.25 31.90
CA GLY A 105 1.97 18.79 32.79
C GLY A 105 2.55 19.68 33.90
N PRO A 106 1.90 20.80 34.26
CA PRO A 106 2.38 21.69 35.32
C PRO A 106 2.11 21.05 36.69
N GLY A 107 3.03 20.20 37.15
CA GLY A 107 2.89 19.56 38.47
C GLY A 107 4.06 18.71 38.97
N GLY A 108 5.13 18.52 38.18
CA GLY A 108 6.26 17.65 38.55
C GLY A 108 7.40 18.37 39.27
N LEU A 109 7.15 19.00 40.43
CA LEU A 109 8.21 19.51 41.30
C LEU A 109 8.47 18.49 42.44
N GLY A 110 9.58 17.76 42.38
CA GLY A 110 9.94 16.77 43.40
C GLY A 110 11.37 16.24 43.30
N SER A 111 12.31 17.03 43.83
CA SER A 111 13.68 16.75 44.33
C SER A 111 14.40 15.40 44.06
N PRO A 112 15.73 15.42 43.77
CA PRO A 112 16.57 14.22 43.73
C PRO A 112 17.22 13.96 45.10
N ARG A 113 16.92 12.83 45.75
CA ARG A 113 17.72 12.29 46.85
C ARG A 113 17.78 10.77 46.81
N GLY A 114 18.96 10.25 46.47
CA GLY A 114 19.53 9.00 46.98
C GLY A 114 18.90 7.66 46.56
N ALA A 115 19.48 6.99 45.56
CA ALA A 115 19.57 5.53 45.45
C ALA A 115 20.62 5.22 44.36
N SER A 116 21.88 4.98 44.73
CA SER A 116 22.48 3.66 44.99
C SER A 116 22.35 2.69 43.81
N TRP A 117 23.51 2.41 43.21
CA TRP A 117 23.72 1.48 42.11
C TRP A 117 23.47 0.04 42.57
N GLY A 118 22.61 -0.71 41.88
CA GLY A 118 22.44 -2.14 42.12
C GLY A 118 21.39 -2.79 41.23
N CYS A 119 21.82 -3.84 40.52
CA CYS A 119 21.00 -4.84 39.84
C CYS A 119 20.22 -4.44 38.56
N GLY A 120 20.73 -4.95 37.43
CA GLY A 120 19.95 -5.23 36.25
C GLY A 120 19.99 -4.12 35.21
N MET A 121 20.90 -4.25 34.24
CA MET A 121 20.70 -3.64 32.93
C MET A 121 19.38 -4.14 32.34
N ARG A 122 18.27 -3.48 32.64
CA ARG A 122 17.13 -3.45 31.73
C ARG A 122 17.55 -2.56 30.57
N PRO A 123 17.46 -3.00 29.31
CA PRO A 123 17.65 -2.09 28.20
C PRO A 123 16.56 -1.03 28.31
N HIS A 124 16.95 0.19 28.71
CA HIS A 124 16.10 1.35 28.54
C HIS A 124 15.70 1.40 27.05
N PRO A 125 14.40 1.53 26.72
CA PRO A 125 13.97 1.86 25.37
C PRO A 125 14.25 3.36 25.15
N ARG A 126 15.52 3.75 25.22
CA ARG A 126 16.00 5.06 24.77
C ARG A 126 16.63 4.97 23.39
N CYS A 127 16.30 3.93 22.63
CA CYS A 127 16.21 4.09 21.20
C CYS A 127 14.93 4.90 20.93
N PRO A 128 15.00 6.09 20.31
CA PRO A 128 13.80 6.64 19.70
C PRO A 128 13.16 5.52 18.85
N PRO A 129 11.83 5.33 18.83
CA PRO A 129 11.23 4.40 17.88
C PRO A 129 11.79 4.79 16.53
N ARG A 130 12.56 3.86 15.93
CA ARG A 130 13.28 4.03 14.66
C ARG A 130 12.41 4.89 13.77
N ILE A 131 12.82 6.13 13.56
CA ILE A 131 12.05 7.17 12.85
C ILE A 131 11.59 6.51 11.55
N THR A 132 10.31 6.15 11.56
CA THR A 132 9.55 5.44 10.54
C THR A 132 10.37 4.56 9.59
N SER A 133 10.34 3.24 9.79
CA SER A 133 10.67 2.23 8.76
C SER A 133 9.67 2.31 7.59
N ILE A 134 9.62 3.46 6.90
CA ILE A 134 8.78 3.70 5.74
C ILE A 134 9.25 2.71 4.70
N ASP A 135 8.38 1.74 4.44
CA ASP A 135 8.61 0.77 3.39
C ASP A 135 8.46 1.48 2.04
N ILE A 136 9.60 1.92 1.51
CA ILE A 136 9.67 2.69 0.26
C ILE A 136 9.07 1.87 -0.89
N ARG A 137 9.26 0.54 -0.89
CA ARG A 137 8.66 -0.36 -1.90
C ARG A 137 7.15 -0.31 -1.83
N TYR A 138 6.60 -0.38 -0.63
CA TYR A 138 5.17 -0.25 -0.39
C TYR A 138 4.61 1.11 -0.82
N GLN A 139 5.32 2.21 -0.54
CA GLN A 139 4.89 3.54 -0.94
C GLN A 139 4.93 3.74 -2.46
N ILE A 140 6.02 3.32 -3.12
CA ILE A 140 6.13 3.36 -4.59
C ILE A 140 4.99 2.58 -5.22
N TRP A 141 4.73 1.36 -4.74
CA TRP A 141 3.61 0.57 -5.24
C TRP A 141 2.27 1.28 -5.05
N LYS A 142 2.02 1.83 -3.86
CA LYS A 142 0.79 2.57 -3.53
C LYS A 142 0.61 3.78 -4.45
N PHE A 143 1.67 4.55 -4.70
CA PHE A 143 1.62 5.66 -5.65
C PHE A 143 1.28 5.17 -7.06
N GLY A 144 1.92 4.10 -7.55
CA GLY A 144 1.61 3.51 -8.85
C GLY A 144 0.13 3.13 -8.97
N VAL A 145 -0.43 2.47 -7.96
CA VAL A 145 -1.86 2.12 -7.93
C VAL A 145 -2.75 3.37 -8.01
N ILE A 146 -2.40 4.44 -7.29
CA ILE A 146 -3.14 5.71 -7.31
C ILE A 146 -3.04 6.37 -8.70
N PHE A 147 -1.85 6.42 -9.30
CA PHE A 147 -1.65 7.01 -10.62
C PHE A 147 -2.36 6.25 -11.74
N THR A 148 -2.60 4.94 -11.58
CA THR A 148 -3.38 4.16 -12.55
C THR A 148 -4.91 4.31 -12.37
N ASP A 149 -5.37 4.98 -11.32
CA ASP A 149 -6.80 5.17 -11.08
C ASP A 149 -7.37 6.30 -11.98
N ASN A 150 -8.35 5.95 -12.82
CA ASN A 150 -8.97 6.90 -13.74
C ASN A 150 -9.58 8.12 -13.02
N SER A 151 -10.14 7.95 -11.82
CA SER A 151 -10.70 9.07 -11.07
C SER A 151 -9.61 10.00 -10.55
N PHE A 152 -8.49 9.46 -10.07
CA PHE A 152 -7.34 10.26 -9.67
C PHE A 152 -6.74 11.02 -10.87
N LEU A 153 -6.50 10.35 -12.00
CA LEU A 153 -5.98 10.98 -13.22
C LEU A 153 -6.90 12.10 -13.71
N TYR A 154 -8.21 11.89 -13.66
CA TYR A 154 -9.20 12.92 -13.97
C TYR A 154 -9.03 14.15 -13.07
N LEU A 155 -8.94 13.96 -11.75
CA LEU A 155 -8.76 15.04 -10.78
C LEU A 155 -7.42 15.79 -10.99
N THR A 156 -6.34 15.06 -11.24
CA THR A 156 -5.03 15.64 -11.53
C THR A 156 -5.04 16.44 -12.82
N TRP A 157 -5.68 15.92 -13.88
CA TRP A 157 -5.87 16.63 -15.14
C TRP A 157 -6.69 17.91 -14.95
N TYR A 158 -7.79 17.83 -14.19
CA TYR A 158 -8.63 18.97 -13.86
C TYR A 158 -7.84 20.07 -13.13
N MET A 159 -7.02 19.68 -12.15
CA MET A 159 -6.13 20.59 -11.44
C MET A 159 -5.09 21.21 -12.38
N ALA A 160 -4.46 20.41 -13.25
CA ALA A 160 -3.45 20.89 -14.19
C ALA A 160 -4.04 21.91 -15.18
N MET A 161 -5.22 21.61 -15.76
CA MET A 161 -5.92 22.53 -16.65
C MET A 161 -6.36 23.80 -15.93
N SER A 162 -6.73 23.72 -14.66
CA SER A 162 -7.06 24.90 -13.84
C SER A 162 -5.83 25.81 -13.62
N LEU A 163 -4.65 25.23 -13.37
CA LEU A 163 -3.40 25.99 -13.23
C LEU A 163 -2.97 26.61 -14.56
N LEU A 164 -3.09 25.88 -15.67
CA LEU A 164 -2.79 26.37 -17.01
C LEU A 164 -3.78 27.44 -17.48
N GLY A 165 -5.02 27.37 -17.02
CA GLY A 165 -6.05 28.40 -17.24
C GLY A 165 -5.63 29.79 -16.76
N HIS A 166 -4.82 29.85 -15.69
CA HIS A 166 -4.29 31.12 -15.19
C HIS A 166 -3.28 31.78 -16.15
N TYR A 167 -2.65 31.00 -17.04
CA TYR A 167 -1.76 31.53 -18.07
C TYR A 167 -2.50 31.83 -19.37
N ASN A 168 -3.48 31.01 -19.76
CA ASN A 168 -4.30 31.22 -20.94
C ASN A 168 -5.75 30.76 -20.72
N ASN A 169 -6.69 31.69 -20.95
CA ASN A 169 -8.11 31.48 -20.71
C ASN A 169 -8.73 30.34 -21.55
N PHE A 170 -8.09 29.94 -22.66
CA PHE A 170 -8.56 28.81 -23.49
C PHE A 170 -8.67 27.50 -22.69
N PHE A 171 -7.80 27.28 -21.71
CA PHE A 171 -7.83 26.06 -20.88
C PHE A 171 -9.01 26.04 -19.89
N PHE A 172 -9.70 27.16 -19.66
CA PHE A 172 -10.98 27.12 -18.94
C PHE A 172 -12.10 26.51 -19.80
N ALA A 173 -12.04 26.63 -21.13
CA ALA A 173 -13.05 26.05 -22.02
C ALA A 173 -13.00 24.51 -22.06
N SER A 174 -11.83 23.89 -21.87
CA SER A 174 -11.73 22.42 -21.84
C SER A 174 -12.49 21.81 -20.66
N HIS A 175 -12.64 22.54 -19.54
CA HIS A 175 -13.45 22.09 -18.41
C HIS A 175 -14.95 22.01 -18.76
N LEU A 176 -15.44 22.91 -19.62
CA LEU A 176 -16.84 22.91 -20.06
C LEU A 176 -17.18 21.69 -20.92
N VAL A 177 -16.26 21.29 -21.82
CA VAL A 177 -16.42 20.09 -22.66
C VAL A 177 -16.43 18.83 -21.81
N ASP A 178 -15.58 18.76 -20.78
CA ASP A 178 -15.50 17.63 -19.87
C ASP A 178 -16.78 17.48 -19.01
N ILE A 179 -17.29 18.60 -18.47
CA ILE A 179 -18.58 18.62 -17.76
C ILE A 179 -19.73 18.17 -18.67
N ALA A 180 -19.74 18.59 -19.94
CA ALA A 180 -20.76 18.18 -20.90
C ALA A 180 -20.75 16.66 -21.17
N MET A 181 -19.57 16.05 -21.23
CA MET A 181 -19.40 14.59 -21.35
C MET A 181 -19.70 13.83 -20.04
N GLY A 182 -19.78 14.53 -18.91
CA GLY A 182 -20.23 14.00 -17.63
C GLY A 182 -21.70 13.56 -17.60
N VAL A 183 -22.53 14.05 -18.54
CA VAL A 183 -23.95 13.70 -18.63
C VAL A 183 -24.11 12.23 -19.00
N LYS A 184 -24.83 11.48 -18.16
CA LYS A 184 -25.03 10.03 -18.28
C LYS A 184 -25.54 9.62 -19.66
N THR A 185 -26.47 10.39 -20.22
CA THR A 185 -27.01 10.19 -21.57
C THR A 185 -25.95 10.33 -22.66
N LEU A 186 -25.10 11.36 -22.58
CA LEU A 186 -24.05 11.61 -23.57
C LEU A 186 -22.96 10.54 -23.50
N ARG A 187 -22.64 10.04 -22.30
CA ARG A 187 -21.73 8.90 -22.11
C ARG A 187 -22.25 7.63 -22.78
N THR A 188 -23.55 7.36 -22.68
CA THR A 188 -24.16 6.20 -23.35
C THR A 188 -24.08 6.31 -24.87
N ILE A 189 -24.33 7.50 -25.43
CA ILE A 189 -24.23 7.76 -26.88
C ILE A 189 -22.77 7.63 -27.35
N LEU A 190 -21.81 8.17 -26.60
CA LEU A 190 -20.40 8.07 -26.96
C LEU A 190 -19.88 6.63 -26.84
N SER A 191 -20.38 5.89 -25.85
CA SER A 191 -20.05 4.47 -25.67
C SER A 191 -20.58 3.60 -26.81
N SER A 192 -21.75 3.93 -27.40
CA SER A 192 -22.29 3.18 -28.54
C SER A 192 -21.48 3.44 -29.82
N VAL A 193 -21.02 4.68 -30.05
CA VAL A 193 -20.16 5.02 -31.19
C VAL A 193 -18.79 4.37 -31.08
N THR A 194 -18.15 4.42 -29.90
CA THR A 194 -16.82 3.81 -29.68
C THR A 194 -16.84 2.29 -29.72
N HIS A 195 -17.94 1.66 -29.31
CA HIS A 195 -18.12 0.20 -29.45
C HIS A 195 -18.19 -0.24 -30.92
N ASN A 196 -18.87 0.52 -31.77
CA ASN A 196 -18.98 0.21 -33.21
C ASN A 196 -17.71 0.61 -33.98
N GLY A 197 -17.02 1.68 -33.57
CA GLY A 197 -15.78 2.14 -34.19
C GLY A 197 -14.64 1.10 -34.14
N LYS A 198 -14.58 0.27 -33.09
CA LYS A 198 -13.63 -0.85 -33.01
C LYS A 198 -13.86 -1.93 -34.06
N GLN A 199 -15.09 -2.12 -34.51
CA GLN A 199 -15.42 -3.07 -35.59
C GLN A 199 -15.13 -2.50 -36.98
N VAL A 200 -15.28 -1.18 -37.15
CA VAL A 200 -15.06 -0.49 -38.43
C VAL A 200 -13.57 -0.22 -38.71
N SER A 201 -12.75 -0.01 -37.67
CA SER A 201 -11.31 0.29 -37.83
C SER A 201 -10.40 -0.95 -37.84
N GLY A 202 -10.96 -2.15 -37.65
CA GLY A 202 -10.22 -3.42 -37.62
C GLY A 202 -10.36 -4.28 -38.88
N GLY A 203 -10.89 -3.71 -39.97
CA GLY A 203 -11.01 -4.33 -41.30
C GLY A 203 -9.94 -3.83 -42.25
#